data_AF-A0A8J2ZBG0-F1
#
_entry.id   AF-A0A8J2ZBG0-F1
#
_cell.length_a   1.000
_cell.length_b   1.000
_cell.length_c   1.000
_cell.angle_alpha   90.00
_cell.angle_beta   90.00
_cell.angle_gamma   90.00
#
_symmetry.space_group_name_H-M   'P 1'
#
loop_
_entity.id
_entity.type
_entity.pdbx_description
1 polymer ?
#
loop_
_entity_poly.entity_id
_entity_poly.type
_entity_poly.pdbx_seq_one_letter_code
_entity_poly.pdbx_strand_id
1 'polypeptide(L)'
;MTGRRPLLRTMAGLGGGAVGLAACARTLAQRANQIRRAGAGRGWQMQEIRPGLIRGTLVLRDHLAVVDIPYDAQRFSIRYADSRNLLYDGASIHRNYNSWVQNLANDIVAQPPV
;
A
#
# COMPACT_ATOMS: atom_id res chain seq x y z
N MET A 1 -21.68 65.98 5.85
CA MET A 1 -22.51 64.75 5.86
C MET A 1 -21.57 63.56 5.64
N THR A 2 -20.64 63.31 6.56
CA THR A 2 -20.78 62.41 7.73
C THR A 2 -20.92 60.95 7.32
N GLY A 3 -19.80 60.22 7.32
CA GLY A 3 -19.75 58.79 7.02
C GLY A 3 -18.46 58.11 7.50
N ARG A 4 -18.16 58.28 8.79
CA ARG A 4 -17.38 57.43 9.72
C ARG A 4 -16.44 56.35 9.15
N ARG A 5 -15.14 56.50 9.44
CA ARG A 5 -14.18 55.40 9.64
C ARG A 5 -14.50 54.66 10.95
N PRO A 6 -14.41 53.33 10.97
CA PRO A 6 -13.56 52.63 11.96
C PRO A 6 -12.91 51.35 11.37
N LEU A 7 -11.84 50.73 11.87
CA LEU A 7 -10.82 50.97 12.89
C LEU A 7 -9.65 50.05 12.50
N LEU A 8 -8.41 50.53 12.61
CA LEU A 8 -7.26 49.63 12.64
C LEU A 8 -7.46 48.65 13.81
N ARG A 9 -7.48 47.35 13.51
CA ARG A 9 -7.29 46.29 14.50
C ARG A 9 -5.83 45.90 14.48
N THR A 10 -5.05 46.49 15.37
CA THR A 10 -3.70 46.03 15.68
C THR A 10 -3.78 44.84 16.65
N MET A 11 -2.81 43.94 16.49
CA MET A 11 -2.26 43.00 17.47
C MET A 11 -2.59 41.50 17.33
N ALA A 12 -1.48 40.79 17.10
CA ALA A 12 -1.08 39.54 17.73
C ALA A 12 -1.80 38.25 17.29
N GLY A 13 -1.05 37.49 16.49
CA GLY A 13 -1.27 36.07 16.24
C GLY A 13 0.00 35.46 15.67
N LEU A 14 1.10 35.48 16.43
CA LEU A 14 2.12 34.43 16.31
C LEU A 14 1.41 33.12 16.66
N GLY A 15 1.15 32.31 15.65
CA GLY A 15 0.65 30.95 15.77
C GLY A 15 0.88 30.34 14.40
N GLY A 16 2.12 30.00 14.08
CA GLY A 16 2.72 28.82 14.65
C GLY A 16 2.89 27.89 13.47
N GLY A 17 4.14 27.62 13.11
CA GLY A 17 4.44 26.70 12.04
C GLY A 17 3.72 25.37 12.28
N ALA A 18 3.04 24.90 11.25
CA ALA A 18 2.97 23.48 10.96
C ALA A 18 3.63 23.25 9.60
N VAL A 19 4.88 23.73 9.46
CA VAL A 19 5.88 22.94 8.75
C VAL A 19 6.50 22.05 9.82
N GLY A 20 5.76 21.00 10.20
CA GLY A 20 6.09 20.08 11.28
C GLY A 20 4.92 19.12 11.42
N LEU A 21 4.96 17.88 10.94
CA LEU A 21 6.05 16.93 11.00
C LEU A 21 6.19 16.22 9.65
N ALA A 22 7.39 16.26 9.07
CA ALA A 22 7.79 15.14 8.25
C ALA A 22 7.72 13.87 9.12
N ALA A 23 7.01 12.84 8.63
CA ALA A 23 7.10 11.43 8.99
C ALA A 23 7.11 11.06 10.49
N CYS A 24 6.01 10.44 10.98
CA CYS A 24 6.07 9.41 12.03
C CYS A 24 4.74 8.62 12.19
N ALA A 25 4.19 8.14 11.07
CA ALA A 25 3.38 6.93 10.97
C ALA A 25 3.14 6.72 9.47
N ARG A 26 3.64 5.63 8.88
CA ARG A 26 3.28 5.28 7.49
C ARG A 26 1.75 5.22 7.43
N THR A 27 1.10 5.98 6.56
CA THR A 27 -0.35 5.89 6.46
C THR A 27 -0.74 4.58 5.75
N LEU A 28 -1.96 4.08 5.99
CA LEU A 28 -2.48 2.93 5.25
C LEU A 28 -2.44 3.17 3.74
N ALA A 29 -2.80 4.37 3.28
CA ALA A 29 -2.75 4.73 1.86
C ALA A 29 -1.31 4.70 1.29
N GLN A 30 -0.35 5.22 2.05
CA GLN A 30 1.06 5.15 1.69
C GLN A 30 1.55 3.69 1.59
N ARG A 31 1.14 2.82 2.52
CA ARG A 31 1.47 1.40 2.47
C ARG A 31 0.80 0.70 1.27
N ALA A 32 -0.47 0.99 1.01
CA ALA A 32 -1.21 0.47 -0.13
C ALA A 32 -0.50 0.80 -1.45
N ASN A 33 -0.06 2.05 -1.59
CA ASN A 33 0.69 2.51 -2.76
C ASN A 33 2.02 1.79 -2.95
N GLN A 34 2.78 1.53 -1.86
CA GLN A 34 4.00 0.73 -1.92
C GLN A 34 3.73 -0.69 -2.41
N ILE A 35 2.76 -1.37 -1.80
CA ILE A 35 2.39 -2.75 -2.13
C ILE A 35 1.97 -2.83 -3.61
N ARG A 36 1.11 -1.90 -4.05
CA ARG A 36 0.68 -1.83 -5.46
C ARG A 36 1.83 -1.63 -6.43
N ARG A 37 2.77 -0.72 -6.13
CA ARG A 37 3.94 -0.46 -7.00
C ARG A 37 4.88 -1.67 -7.07
N ALA A 38 5.17 -2.30 -5.94
CA ALA A 38 5.98 -3.52 -5.89
C ALA A 38 5.37 -4.65 -6.71
N GLY A 39 4.06 -4.92 -6.53
CA GLY A 39 3.36 -5.95 -7.28
C GLY A 39 3.31 -5.66 -8.78
N ALA A 40 2.94 -4.44 -9.17
CA ALA A 40 2.84 -4.04 -10.57
C ALA A 40 4.18 -4.16 -11.32
N GLY A 41 5.30 -3.84 -10.65
CA GLY A 41 6.65 -4.02 -11.22
C GLY A 41 6.99 -5.46 -11.60
N ARG A 42 6.27 -6.44 -11.03
CA ARG A 42 6.40 -7.88 -11.32
C ARG A 42 5.26 -8.45 -12.16
N GLY A 43 4.38 -7.60 -12.69
CA GLY A 43 3.22 -8.04 -13.47
C GLY A 43 2.06 -8.56 -12.64
N TRP A 44 2.06 -8.36 -11.31
CA TRP A 44 0.87 -8.62 -10.50
C TRP A 44 -0.17 -7.52 -10.74
N GLN A 45 -1.41 -7.95 -10.95
CA GLN A 45 -2.57 -7.08 -10.91
C GLN A 45 -2.98 -6.90 -9.45
N MET A 46 -2.94 -5.66 -8.96
CA MET A 46 -3.11 -5.35 -7.54
C MET A 46 -4.42 -4.58 -7.33
N GLN A 47 -5.38 -5.21 -6.68
CA GLN A 47 -6.71 -4.65 -6.40
C GLN A 47 -6.88 -4.42 -4.90
N GLU A 48 -7.14 -3.19 -4.49
CA GLU A 48 -7.55 -2.91 -3.12
C GLU A 48 -8.99 -3.37 -2.90
N ILE A 49 -9.18 -4.36 -2.04
CA ILE A 49 -10.50 -4.91 -1.72
C ILE A 49 -11.18 -4.05 -0.66
N ARG A 50 -10.39 -3.56 0.31
CA ARG A 50 -10.78 -2.63 1.37
C ARG A 50 -9.51 -2.06 2.02
N PRO A 51 -9.60 -0.97 2.80
CA PRO A 51 -8.45 -0.48 3.56
C PRO A 51 -7.80 -1.60 4.39
N GLY A 52 -6.48 -1.75 4.25
CA GLY A 52 -5.70 -2.81 4.91
C GLY A 52 -5.77 -4.19 4.24
N LEU A 53 -6.38 -4.33 3.05
CA LEU A 53 -6.39 -5.57 2.27
C LEU A 53 -6.29 -5.33 0.76
N ILE A 54 -5.22 -5.81 0.16
CA ILE A 54 -5.04 -5.86 -1.30
C ILE A 54 -5.06 -7.31 -1.76
N ARG A 55 -5.77 -7.61 -2.84
CA ARG A 55 -5.67 -8.86 -3.57
C ARG A 55 -4.73 -8.70 -4.75
N GLY A 56 -3.72 -9.56 -4.83
CA GLY A 56 -2.80 -9.66 -5.96
C GLY A 56 -3.17 -10.84 -6.85
N THR A 57 -3.20 -10.64 -8.16
CA THR A 57 -3.37 -11.72 -9.15
C THR A 57 -2.21 -11.71 -10.13
N LEU A 58 -1.54 -12.85 -10.29
CA LEU A 58 -0.51 -13.07 -11.31
C LEU A 58 -0.99 -14.14 -12.28
N VAL A 59 -0.98 -13.80 -13.57
CA VAL A 59 -1.24 -14.75 -14.66
C VAL A 59 0.04 -14.84 -15.49
N LEU A 60 0.60 -16.03 -15.61
CA LEU A 60 1.80 -16.27 -16.41
C LEU A 60 1.65 -17.56 -17.21
N ARG A 61 1.54 -17.41 -18.54
CA ARG A 61 1.16 -18.50 -19.45
C ARG A 61 -0.16 -19.12 -18.93
N ASP A 62 -0.17 -20.42 -18.63
CA ASP A 62 -1.36 -21.12 -18.15
C ASP A 62 -1.52 -21.11 -16.62
N HIS A 63 -0.57 -20.54 -15.89
CA HIS A 63 -0.57 -20.50 -14.43
C HIS A 63 -1.27 -19.26 -13.91
N LEU A 64 -2.03 -19.42 -12.84
CA LEU A 64 -2.64 -18.32 -12.09
C LEU A 64 -2.34 -18.47 -10.62
N ALA A 65 -1.91 -17.38 -9.99
CA ALA A 65 -1.74 -17.26 -8.55
C ALA A 65 -2.52 -16.05 -8.04
N VAL A 66 -3.35 -16.26 -7.01
CA VAL A 66 -4.07 -15.20 -6.32
C VAL A 66 -3.66 -15.20 -4.86
N VAL A 67 -3.30 -14.02 -4.37
CA VAL A 67 -2.89 -13.83 -2.98
C VAL A 67 -3.67 -12.70 -2.34
N ASP A 68 -3.98 -12.86 -1.07
CA ASP A 68 -4.48 -11.79 -0.21
C ASP A 68 -3.34 -11.22 0.62
N ILE A 69 -3.20 -9.90 0.57
CA ILE A 69 -2.14 -9.15 1.24
C ILE A 69 -2.80 -8.25 2.27
N PRO A 70 -3.12 -8.77 3.47
CA PRO A 70 -3.53 -7.91 4.57
C PRO A 70 -2.31 -7.13 5.05
N TYR A 71 -2.51 -5.84 5.31
CA TYR A 71 -1.47 -4.92 5.71
C TYR A 71 -1.98 -3.89 6.73
N ASP A 72 -1.06 -3.39 7.54
CA ASP A 72 -1.24 -2.18 8.33
C ASP A 72 -0.18 -1.15 7.91
N ALA A 73 -0.08 -0.05 8.65
CA ALA A 73 0.94 0.98 8.43
C ALA A 73 2.38 0.41 8.32
N GLN A 74 2.70 -0.62 9.11
CA GLN A 74 4.07 -1.06 9.35
C GLN A 74 4.35 -2.47 8.80
N ARG A 75 3.34 -3.34 8.79
CA ARG A 75 3.48 -4.77 8.53
C ARG A 75 2.55 -5.21 7.42
N PHE A 76 2.85 -6.38 6.88
CA PHE A 76 2.01 -7.07 5.91
C PHE A 76 2.23 -8.57 6.02
N SER A 77 1.32 -9.34 5.45
CA SER A 77 1.56 -10.76 5.15
C SER A 77 1.05 -11.05 3.75
N ILE A 78 1.51 -12.13 3.13
CA ILE A 78 0.97 -12.61 1.85
C ILE A 78 0.36 -13.97 2.13
N ARG A 79 -0.93 -14.11 1.86
CA ARG A 79 -1.71 -15.32 2.12
C ARG A 79 -2.18 -15.89 0.79
N TYR A 80 -2.11 -17.21 0.66
CA TYR A 80 -2.75 -17.90 -0.46
C TYR A 80 -4.25 -17.60 -0.46
N ALA A 81 -4.79 -17.25 -1.63
CA ALA A 81 -6.22 -17.08 -1.84
C ALA A 81 -6.75 -18.07 -2.87
N ASP A 82 -6.07 -18.22 -4.01
CA ASP A 82 -6.45 -19.17 -5.06
C ASP A 82 -5.27 -19.47 -6.00
N SER A 83 -5.39 -20.54 -6.80
CA SER A 83 -4.45 -20.86 -7.86
C SER A 83 -5.06 -21.73 -8.96
N ARG A 84 -4.48 -21.62 -10.17
CA ARG A 84 -4.74 -22.55 -11.27
C ARG A 84 -3.42 -23.07 -11.84
N ASN A 85 -3.39 -24.36 -12.16
CA ASN A 85 -2.23 -25.05 -12.73
C ASN A 85 -0.98 -24.99 -11.83
N LEU A 86 -1.17 -24.90 -10.51
CA LEU A 86 -0.08 -24.90 -9.51
C LEU A 86 -0.13 -26.11 -8.56
N LEU A 87 -1.01 -27.08 -8.84
CA LEU A 87 -1.13 -28.35 -8.13
C LEU A 87 -1.30 -28.17 -6.61
N TYR A 88 -2.08 -27.18 -6.19
CA TYR A 88 -2.38 -27.01 -4.77
C TYR A 88 -3.30 -28.13 -4.30
N ASP A 89 -2.86 -28.91 -3.32
CA ASP A 89 -3.60 -30.05 -2.74
C ASP A 89 -4.07 -29.80 -1.30
N GLY A 90 -3.92 -28.57 -0.80
CA GLY A 90 -4.17 -28.21 0.60
C GLY A 90 -2.91 -28.17 1.46
N ALA A 91 -1.85 -28.88 1.08
CA ALA A 91 -0.59 -28.98 1.84
C ALA A 91 0.63 -28.53 1.04
N SER A 92 0.69 -28.86 -0.24
CA SER A 92 1.80 -28.61 -1.16
C SER A 92 1.35 -27.74 -2.32
N ILE A 93 2.30 -26.99 -2.90
CA ILE A 93 2.08 -26.17 -4.09
C ILE A 93 3.36 -26.15 -4.93
N HIS A 94 3.20 -26.01 -6.25
CA HIS A 94 4.33 -25.96 -7.16
C HIS A 94 5.32 -24.82 -6.81
N ARG A 95 6.63 -25.09 -6.94
CA ARG A 95 7.71 -24.18 -6.54
C ARG A 95 7.61 -22.77 -7.12
N ASN A 96 7.05 -22.64 -8.33
CA ASN A 96 6.88 -21.35 -8.99
C ASN A 96 6.05 -20.39 -8.14
N TYR A 97 4.99 -20.88 -7.49
CA TYR A 97 4.19 -20.08 -6.57
C TYR A 97 5.06 -19.49 -5.46
N ASN A 98 5.85 -20.34 -4.80
CA ASN A 98 6.73 -19.92 -3.71
C ASN A 98 7.74 -18.88 -4.20
N SER A 99 8.36 -19.11 -5.37
CA SER A 99 9.28 -18.14 -5.97
C SER A 99 8.60 -16.80 -6.28
N TRP A 100 7.38 -16.80 -6.83
CA TRP A 100 6.66 -15.57 -7.14
C TRP A 100 6.25 -14.80 -5.89
N VAL A 101 5.77 -15.50 -4.85
CA VAL A 101 5.39 -14.89 -3.57
C VAL A 101 6.61 -14.33 -2.84
N GLN A 102 7.72 -15.07 -2.81
CA GLN A 102 8.97 -14.60 -2.19
C GLN A 102 9.50 -13.36 -2.90
N ASN A 103 9.47 -13.37 -4.23
CA ASN A 103 9.85 -12.22 -5.05
C ASN A 103 8.95 -11.00 -4.81
N LEU A 104 7.64 -11.20 -4.72
CA LEU A 104 6.70 -10.13 -4.36
C LEU A 104 7.00 -9.57 -2.96
N ALA A 105 7.24 -10.44 -1.97
CA ALA A 105 7.59 -10.02 -0.62
C ALA A 105 8.88 -9.19 -0.58
N ASN A 106 9.92 -9.64 -1.29
CA ASN A 106 11.20 -8.94 -1.39
C ASN A 106 11.02 -7.52 -1.98
N ASP A 107 10.21 -7.38 -3.02
CA ASP A 107 9.98 -6.07 -3.63
C ASP A 107 9.15 -5.16 -2.73
N ILE A 108 8.15 -5.69 -2.01
CA ILE A 108 7.40 -4.89 -1.04
C ILE A 108 8.31 -4.36 0.08
N VAL A 109 9.31 -5.14 0.50
CA VAL A 109 10.31 -4.74 1.49
C VAL A 109 11.31 -3.73 0.91
N ALA A 110 11.72 -3.91 -0.34
CA ALA A 110 12.69 -3.04 -1.01
C ALA A 110 12.13 -1.66 -1.39
N GLN A 111 10.81 -1.50 -1.49
CA GLN A 111 10.20 -0.22 -1.82
C GLN A 111 10.42 0.81 -0.69
N PRO A 112 11.12 1.93 -0.96
CA PRO A 112 11.38 2.95 0.06
C PRO A 112 10.08 3.65 0.48
N PRO A 113 10.02 4.22 1.70
CA PRO A 113 8.92 5.09 2.11
C PRO A 113 8.81 6.29 1.17
N VAL A 114 7.77 6.31 0.32
CA VAL A 114 7.35 7.52 -0.41
C VAL A 114 6.46 8.42 0.43
#